data_AF-A0A223S174-F1
#
_entry.id   AF-A0A223S174-F1
#
_cell.length_a   1.000
_cell.length_b   1.000
_cell.length_c   1.000
_cell.angle_alpha   90.00
_cell.angle_beta   90.00
_cell.angle_gamma   90.00
#
_symmetry.space_group_name_H-M   'P 1'
#
loop_
_entity.id
_entity.type
_entity.pdbx_description
1 polymer ?
#
loop_
_entity_poly.entity_id
_entity_poly.type
_entity_poly.pdbx_seq_one_letter_code
_entity_poly.pdbx_strand_id
1 'polypeptide(L)'
;MPWWRRVHLPYVLALCVLLPPAVGVPWWLERQAMLDQGTMPPSPALVSGSTADLAGSEWELRGMAVGESGATAGPPEGTELVDAVFRVTPSDDTASELLESSCRFRVIDARDRSWEPTPSFSGREMPEDVMTPSFGGCTDPDRERIAAGSDQSLVVPFLVPKDAVDSLRFEVRVPTSTKADAPKPAAVLFPHPDRQVNEKEETASRGDGADASD
;
A
#
# COMPACT_ATOMS: atom_id res chain seq x y z
N MET A 1 -4.14 13.87 -56.78
CA MET A 1 -3.89 12.81 -55.78
C MET A 1 -3.66 11.49 -56.51
N PRO A 2 -2.59 10.75 -56.22
CA PRO A 2 -2.30 9.46 -56.85
C PRO A 2 -3.43 8.43 -56.61
N TRP A 3 -3.79 7.64 -57.63
CA TRP A 3 -4.90 6.67 -57.57
C TRP A 3 -4.73 5.61 -56.48
N TRP A 4 -3.51 5.13 -56.22
CA TRP A 4 -3.20 4.20 -55.14
C TRP A 4 -3.57 4.76 -53.75
N ARG A 5 -3.38 6.07 -53.51
CA ARG A 5 -3.82 6.70 -52.25
C ARG A 5 -5.34 6.68 -52.07
N ARG A 6 -6.13 6.77 -53.14
CA ARG A 6 -7.61 6.72 -53.03
C ARG A 6 -8.10 5.30 -52.72
N VAL A 7 -7.43 4.28 -53.26
CA VAL A 7 -7.83 2.88 -53.05
C VAL A 7 -7.43 2.39 -51.66
N HIS A 8 -6.26 2.77 -51.14
CA HIS A 8 -5.76 2.28 -49.85
C HIS A 8 -6.24 3.08 -48.62
N LEU A 9 -6.66 4.34 -48.79
CA LEU A 9 -7.14 5.18 -47.69
C LEU A 9 -8.26 4.54 -46.85
N PRO A 10 -9.35 3.96 -47.43
CA PRO A 10 -10.40 3.34 -46.61
C PRO A 10 -9.91 2.12 -45.82
N TYR A 11 -8.95 1.35 -46.36
CA TYR A 11 -8.37 0.21 -45.65
C TYR A 11 -7.47 0.65 -44.49
N VAL A 12 -6.65 1.68 -44.69
CA VAL A 12 -5.83 2.25 -43.62
C VAL A 12 -6.72 2.82 -42.51
N LEU A 13 -7.80 3.53 -42.86
CA LEU A 13 -8.77 4.04 -41.88
C LEU A 13 -9.47 2.90 -41.14
N ALA A 14 -9.94 1.86 -41.86
CA ALA A 14 -10.53 0.69 -41.23
C ALA A 14 -9.56 0.01 -40.27
N LEU A 15 -8.28 -0.10 -40.63
CA LEU A 15 -7.25 -0.70 -39.78
C LEU A 15 -6.93 0.17 -38.57
N CYS A 16 -6.86 1.49 -38.72
CA CYS A 16 -6.71 2.42 -37.59
C CYS A 16 -7.88 2.37 -36.60
N VAL A 17 -9.09 2.04 -37.05
CA VAL A 17 -10.28 1.92 -36.21
C VAL A 17 -10.38 0.52 -35.57
N LEU A 18 -10.09 -0.53 -36.33
CA LEU A 18 -10.31 -1.92 -35.90
C LEU A 18 -9.12 -2.51 -35.13
N LEU A 19 -7.90 -2.05 -35.38
CA LEU A 19 -6.71 -2.61 -34.75
C LEU A 19 -6.63 -2.30 -33.24
N PRO A 20 -6.89 -1.07 -32.76
CA PRO A 20 -6.89 -0.78 -31.32
C PRO A 20 -7.86 -1.66 -30.51
N PRO A 21 -9.14 -1.85 -30.88
CA PRO A 21 -10.03 -2.77 -30.14
C PRO A 21 -9.66 -4.24 -30.34
N ALA A 22 -9.17 -4.64 -31.52
CA ALA A 22 -8.77 -6.03 -31.78
C ALA A 22 -7.60 -6.49 -30.89
N VAL A 23 -6.70 -5.59 -30.49
CA VAL A 23 -5.59 -5.88 -29.57
C VAL A 23 -5.95 -5.52 -28.13
N GLY A 24 -6.66 -4.40 -27.92
CA GLY A 24 -6.99 -3.89 -26.59
C GLY A 24 -8.00 -4.74 -25.84
N VAL A 25 -9.02 -5.29 -26.51
CA VAL A 25 -10.06 -6.09 -25.86
C VAL A 25 -9.50 -7.43 -25.35
N PRO A 26 -8.77 -8.24 -26.14
CA PRO A 26 -8.16 -9.47 -25.62
C PRO A 26 -7.21 -9.21 -24.46
N TRP A 27 -6.36 -8.18 -24.56
CA TRP A 27 -5.45 -7.80 -23.48
C TRP A 27 -6.20 -7.39 -22.21
N TRP A 28 -7.28 -6.61 -22.34
CA TRP A 28 -8.10 -6.21 -21.20
C TRP A 28 -8.79 -7.40 -20.54
N LEU A 29 -9.35 -8.32 -21.34
CA LEU A 29 -9.98 -9.54 -20.82
C LEU A 29 -8.97 -10.47 -20.14
N GLU A 30 -7.78 -10.64 -20.72
CA GLU A 30 -6.69 -11.41 -20.11
C GLU A 30 -6.26 -10.77 -18.79
N ARG A 31 -6.11 -9.45 -18.74
CA ARG A 31 -5.80 -8.72 -17.51
C ARG A 31 -6.88 -8.91 -16.44
N GLN A 32 -8.16 -8.82 -16.81
CA GLN A 32 -9.26 -9.06 -15.87
C GLN A 32 -9.23 -10.49 -15.34
N ALA A 33 -9.06 -11.48 -16.23
CA ALA A 33 -8.91 -12.87 -15.82
C ALA A 33 -7.70 -13.07 -14.89
N MET A 34 -6.58 -12.38 -15.15
CA MET A 34 -5.41 -12.44 -14.26
C MET A 34 -5.65 -11.77 -12.91
N LEU A 35 -6.46 -10.70 -12.84
CA LEU A 35 -6.85 -10.08 -11.57
C LEU A 35 -7.82 -11.00 -10.80
N ASP A 36 -8.82 -11.54 -11.47
CA ASP A 36 -9.85 -12.43 -10.90
C ASP A 36 -9.26 -13.75 -10.38
N GLN A 37 -8.37 -14.38 -11.17
CA GLN A 37 -7.64 -15.59 -10.79
C GLN A 37 -6.55 -15.30 -9.76
N GLY A 38 -6.28 -14.03 -9.50
CA GLY A 38 -5.19 -13.68 -8.63
C GLY A 38 -3.86 -14.17 -9.19
N THR A 39 -3.54 -13.95 -10.47
CA THR A 39 -2.19 -14.11 -11.05
C THR A 39 -1.51 -12.75 -11.24
N MET A 40 -2.28 -11.66 -11.30
CA MET A 40 -1.81 -10.27 -11.22
C MET A 40 -2.23 -9.62 -9.89
N PRO A 41 -1.33 -8.98 -9.11
CA PRO A 41 -1.71 -8.25 -7.91
C PRO A 41 -2.51 -6.98 -8.28
N PRO A 42 -3.54 -6.59 -7.51
CA PRO A 42 -4.25 -5.35 -7.76
C PRO A 42 -3.33 -4.16 -7.52
N SER A 43 -3.60 -3.09 -8.27
CA SER A 43 -3.00 -1.78 -8.02
C SER A 43 -3.46 -1.27 -6.66
N PRO A 44 -2.56 -0.74 -5.82
CA PRO A 44 -2.94 -0.24 -4.51
C PRO A 44 -3.82 1.01 -4.64
N ALA A 45 -4.87 1.10 -3.82
CA ALA A 45 -5.67 2.29 -3.70
C ALA A 45 -4.89 3.36 -2.92
N LEU A 46 -4.87 4.60 -3.42
CA LEU A 46 -4.24 5.72 -2.70
C LEU A 46 -5.11 6.14 -1.51
N VAL A 47 -4.49 6.29 -0.35
CA VAL A 47 -5.16 6.78 0.86
C VAL A 47 -5.07 8.30 0.90
N SER A 48 -6.20 8.99 1.09
CA SER A 48 -6.28 10.46 1.16
C SER A 48 -5.95 11.03 2.55
N GLY A 49 -5.19 10.30 3.38
CA GLY A 49 -4.93 10.65 4.77
C GLY A 49 -4.13 9.57 5.51
N SER A 50 -4.37 9.46 6.83
CA SER A 50 -3.69 8.49 7.70
C SER A 50 -4.38 7.14 7.77
N THR A 51 -5.67 7.07 7.45
CA THR A 51 -6.52 5.91 7.76
C THR A 51 -7.18 5.34 6.50
N ALA A 52 -7.30 4.02 6.40
CA ALA A 52 -7.99 3.32 5.32
C ALA A 52 -8.60 2.00 5.78
N ASP A 53 -9.73 1.63 5.18
CA ASP A 53 -10.29 0.28 5.30
C ASP A 53 -9.62 -0.67 4.31
N LEU A 54 -9.13 -1.81 4.81
CA LEU A 54 -8.50 -2.84 4.01
C LEU A 54 -8.89 -4.23 4.52
N ALA A 55 -9.56 -5.01 3.66
CA ALA A 55 -9.95 -6.41 3.92
C ALA A 55 -10.73 -6.61 5.24
N GLY A 56 -11.59 -5.66 5.61
CA GLY A 56 -12.37 -5.72 6.85
C GLY A 56 -11.61 -5.27 8.10
N SER A 57 -10.41 -4.69 7.96
CA SER A 57 -9.69 -4.05 9.04
C SER A 57 -9.51 -2.57 8.77
N GLU A 58 -9.63 -1.75 9.81
CA GLU A 58 -9.19 -0.37 9.76
C GLU A 58 -7.67 -0.33 9.93
N TRP A 59 -7.00 0.44 9.08
CA TRP A 59 -5.55 0.63 9.10
C TRP A 59 -5.21 2.10 9.23
N GLU A 60 -4.26 2.43 10.09
CA GLU A 60 -3.77 3.79 10.26
C GLU A 60 -2.25 3.85 10.24
N LEU A 61 -1.67 4.69 9.38
CA LEU A 61 -0.26 5.07 9.44
C LEU A 61 -0.09 6.17 10.48
N ARG A 62 0.43 5.80 11.65
CA ARG A 62 0.65 6.70 12.79
C ARG A 62 1.84 7.64 12.60
N GLY A 63 2.84 7.20 11.84
CA GLY A 63 4.02 7.99 11.55
C GLY A 63 5.20 7.14 11.08
N MET A 64 6.36 7.79 10.97
CA MET A 64 7.63 7.13 10.72
C MET A 64 8.74 7.73 11.59
N ALA A 65 9.67 6.89 12.01
CA ALA A 65 10.91 7.30 12.66
C ALA A 65 12.10 6.99 11.74
N VAL A 66 13.11 7.86 11.72
CA VAL A 66 14.31 7.72 10.87
C VAL A 66 15.55 7.70 11.75
N GLY A 67 16.45 6.76 11.51
CA GLY A 67 17.79 6.74 12.11
C GLY A 67 17.84 6.29 13.58
N GLU A 68 16.72 5.89 14.18
CA GLU A 68 16.69 5.31 15.54
C GLU A 68 17.18 3.86 15.51
N SER A 69 18.50 3.65 15.44
CA SER A 69 19.09 2.32 15.57
C SER A 69 19.47 2.02 17.02
N GLY A 70 18.62 1.32 17.76
CA GLY A 70 19.03 0.60 18.98
C GLY A 70 19.94 -0.61 18.72
N ALA A 71 20.34 -0.83 17.45
CA ALA A 71 21.15 -1.96 17.02
C ALA A 71 22.65 -1.72 17.28
N THR A 72 23.38 -2.79 17.60
CA THR A 72 24.83 -2.77 17.88
C THR A 72 25.67 -2.37 16.67
N ALA A 73 25.13 -2.57 15.46
CA ALA A 73 25.69 -2.05 14.21
C ALA A 73 24.63 -1.16 13.55
N GLY A 74 25.02 0.07 13.23
CA GLY A 74 24.15 1.01 12.51
C GLY A 74 23.83 0.54 11.09
N PRO A 75 22.90 1.23 10.40
CA PRO A 75 22.60 0.96 9.01
C PRO A 75 23.87 1.10 8.12
N PRO A 76 23.99 0.31 7.03
CA PRO A 76 25.06 0.48 6.05
C PRO A 76 25.21 1.91 5.55
N GLU A 77 26.44 2.30 5.17
CA GLU A 77 26.69 3.62 4.60
C GLU A 77 25.80 3.90 3.38
N GLY A 78 25.24 5.11 3.31
CA GLY A 78 24.33 5.52 2.22
C GLY A 78 22.89 5.06 2.39
N THR A 79 22.58 4.31 3.46
CA THR A 79 21.21 3.93 3.81
C THR A 79 20.74 4.60 5.10
N GLU A 80 19.42 4.71 5.25
CA GLU A 80 18.74 5.06 6.48
C GLU A 80 17.81 3.91 6.87
N LEU A 81 17.71 3.70 8.17
CA LEU A 81 16.67 2.88 8.76
C LEU A 81 15.42 3.73 8.94
N VAL A 82 14.30 3.24 8.43
CA VAL A 82 12.98 3.86 8.57
C VAL A 82 12.03 2.88 9.24
N ASP A 83 11.51 3.26 10.40
CA ASP A 83 10.52 2.48 11.14
C ASP A 83 9.14 3.10 10.91
N ALA A 84 8.29 2.42 10.15
CA ALA A 84 6.91 2.87 9.90
C ALA A 84 5.97 2.29 10.98
N VAL A 85 5.18 3.14 11.61
CA VAL A 85 4.27 2.75 12.69
C VAL A 85 2.85 2.68 12.15
N PHE A 86 2.26 1.49 12.16
CA PHE A 86 0.86 1.25 11.81
C PHE A 86 0.06 0.91 13.06
N ARG A 87 -1.23 1.23 13.02
CA ARG A 87 -2.25 0.62 13.88
C ARG A 87 -3.23 -0.12 12.99
N VAL A 88 -3.64 -1.31 13.41
CA VAL A 88 -4.65 -2.12 12.73
C VAL A 88 -5.73 -2.54 13.71
N THR A 89 -6.98 -2.51 13.25
CA THR A 89 -8.16 -2.89 14.04
C THR A 89 -9.09 -3.75 13.16
N PRO A 90 -9.06 -5.09 13.28
CA PRO A 90 -9.97 -5.95 12.54
C PRO A 90 -11.41 -5.74 13.03
N SER A 91 -12.37 -5.58 12.12
CA SER A 91 -13.76 -5.34 12.49
C SER A 91 -14.50 -6.60 12.96
N ASP A 92 -14.07 -7.78 12.50
CA ASP A 92 -14.67 -9.07 12.81
C ASP A 92 -13.63 -10.21 12.79
N ASP A 93 -14.05 -11.41 13.21
CA ASP A 93 -13.19 -12.60 13.29
C ASP A 93 -12.63 -13.02 11.92
N THR A 94 -13.33 -12.72 10.83
CA THR A 94 -12.88 -13.04 9.47
C THR A 94 -11.72 -12.13 9.09
N ALA A 95 -11.83 -10.83 9.35
CA ALA A 95 -10.75 -9.88 9.16
C ALA A 95 -9.52 -10.26 10.02
N SER A 96 -9.74 -10.65 11.26
CA SER A 96 -8.68 -11.15 12.14
C SER A 96 -7.97 -12.40 11.57
N GLU A 97 -8.72 -13.37 11.03
CA GLU A 97 -8.15 -14.56 10.39
C GLU A 97 -7.35 -14.21 9.11
N LEU A 98 -7.82 -13.24 8.32
CA LEU A 98 -7.10 -12.77 7.14
C LEU A 98 -5.76 -12.14 7.50
N LEU A 99 -5.71 -11.30 8.55
CA LEU A 99 -4.48 -10.69 9.05
C LEU A 99 -3.48 -11.75 9.53
N GLU A 100 -3.94 -12.74 10.30
CA GLU A 100 -3.12 -13.86 10.78
C GLU A 100 -2.54 -14.66 9.60
N SER A 101 -3.34 -14.88 8.54
CA SER A 101 -2.95 -15.71 7.40
C SER A 101 -1.84 -15.09 6.53
N SER A 102 -1.89 -13.77 6.31
CA SER A 102 -0.85 -13.04 5.60
C SER A 102 -1.04 -11.54 5.72
N CYS A 103 0.07 -10.84 5.83
CA CYS A 103 0.10 -9.39 5.87
C CYS A 103 1.45 -8.96 5.31
N ARG A 104 1.46 -8.12 4.28
CA ARG A 104 2.70 -7.68 3.64
C ARG A 104 2.79 -6.17 3.60
N PHE A 105 4.01 -5.70 3.77
CA PHE A 105 4.35 -4.30 3.77
C PHE A 105 5.40 -4.05 2.72
N ARG A 106 5.37 -2.87 2.09
CA ARG A 106 6.39 -2.44 1.14
C ARG A 106 6.48 -0.93 1.18
N VAL A 107 7.68 -0.38 1.02
CA VAL A 107 7.85 1.07 0.89
C VAL A 107 8.25 1.43 -0.53
N ILE A 108 7.70 2.52 -1.06
CA ILE A 108 7.85 2.96 -2.46
C ILE A 108 8.20 4.45 -2.49
N ASP A 109 9.24 4.86 -3.22
CA ASP A 109 9.60 6.28 -3.36
C ASP A 109 8.88 6.97 -4.54
N ALA A 110 9.18 8.26 -4.77
CA ALA A 110 8.63 9.01 -5.90
C ALA A 110 9.17 8.59 -7.29
N ARG A 111 10.21 7.75 -7.34
CA ARG A 111 10.79 7.18 -8.57
C ARG A 111 10.31 5.74 -8.80
N ASP A 112 9.31 5.29 -8.04
CA ASP A 112 8.77 3.93 -8.03
C ASP A 112 9.82 2.84 -7.74
N ARG A 113 10.91 3.20 -7.05
CA ARG A 113 11.79 2.22 -6.40
C ARG A 113 11.07 1.67 -5.18
N SER A 114 11.20 0.37 -4.93
CA SER A 114 10.51 -0.29 -3.81
C SER A 114 11.44 -1.14 -2.97
N TRP A 115 11.19 -1.17 -1.67
CA TRP A 115 11.94 -1.98 -0.69
C TRP A 115 10.98 -2.78 0.19
N GLU A 116 11.38 -4.02 0.48
CA GLU A 116 10.70 -4.90 1.43
C GLU A 116 11.17 -4.57 2.86
N PRO A 117 10.42 -4.96 3.89
CA PRO A 117 10.84 -4.83 5.28
C PRO A 117 12.18 -5.52 5.53
N THR A 118 12.93 -5.06 6.53
CA THR A 118 14.24 -5.60 6.92
C THR A 118 14.16 -6.23 8.32
N PRO A 119 13.75 -7.51 8.44
CA PRO A 119 13.42 -8.13 9.73
C PRO A 119 14.58 -8.22 10.73
N SER A 120 15.82 -8.14 10.26
CA SER A 120 17.01 -8.12 11.14
C SER A 120 17.03 -6.92 12.07
N PHE A 121 16.27 -5.88 11.77
CA PHE A 121 16.12 -4.68 12.57
C PHE A 121 14.88 -4.68 13.48
N SER A 122 14.06 -5.73 13.39
CA SER A 122 12.84 -5.93 14.19
C SER A 122 13.10 -6.36 15.64
N GLY A 123 14.23 -7.04 15.89
CA GLY A 123 14.56 -7.61 17.20
C GLY A 123 15.24 -6.66 18.18
N ARG A 124 15.13 -5.34 17.95
CA ARG A 124 15.63 -4.33 18.90
C ARG A 124 14.71 -4.27 20.11
N GLU A 125 15.19 -3.81 21.27
CA GLU A 125 14.32 -3.49 22.42
C GLU A 125 13.33 -2.41 21.98
N MET A 126 12.13 -2.86 21.60
CA MET A 126 10.98 -2.02 21.35
C MET A 126 10.17 -1.89 22.64
N PRO A 127 9.37 -0.83 22.81
CA PRO A 127 8.37 -0.75 23.88
C PRO A 127 7.52 -2.03 23.91
N GLU A 128 7.15 -2.51 25.11
CA GLU A 128 6.46 -3.80 25.31
C GLU A 128 5.11 -3.90 24.57
N ASP A 129 4.54 -2.78 24.14
CA ASP A 129 3.27 -2.66 23.41
C ASP A 129 3.42 -2.63 21.88
N VAL A 130 4.64 -2.73 21.35
CA VAL A 130 4.93 -2.58 19.93
C VAL A 130 5.54 -3.83 19.33
N MET A 131 4.88 -4.36 18.30
CA MET A 131 5.25 -5.61 17.65
C MET A 131 5.79 -5.36 16.25
N THR A 132 6.74 -6.19 15.81
CA THR A 132 7.16 -6.20 14.40
C THR A 132 6.48 -7.34 13.66
N PRO A 133 5.93 -7.15 12.44
CA PRO A 133 5.30 -8.23 11.71
C PRO A 133 6.23 -9.44 11.58
N SER A 134 5.72 -10.61 11.96
CA SER A 134 6.45 -11.87 11.84
C SER A 134 6.35 -12.43 10.42
N PHE A 135 7.28 -13.31 10.03
CA PHE A 135 7.22 -14.05 8.77
C PHE A 135 5.94 -14.90 8.71
N GLY A 136 4.85 -14.34 8.16
CA GLY A 136 3.61 -15.10 7.95
C GLY A 136 2.31 -14.31 8.11
N GLY A 137 2.29 -13.19 8.84
CA GLY A 137 1.02 -12.49 9.13
C GLY A 137 1.17 -11.31 10.09
N CYS A 138 0.05 -10.63 10.31
CA CYS A 138 -0.11 -9.58 11.32
C CYS A 138 -0.81 -10.19 12.54
N THR A 139 -0.04 -10.47 13.58
CA THR A 139 -0.47 -11.03 14.87
C THR A 139 -0.19 -10.04 16.00
N ASP A 140 -0.60 -10.38 17.21
CA ASP A 140 -0.24 -9.65 18.43
C ASP A 140 1.16 -10.05 18.97
N PRO A 141 1.66 -9.45 20.06
CA PRO A 141 2.96 -9.77 20.68
C PRO A 141 3.13 -11.22 21.13
N ASP A 142 2.04 -11.88 21.52
CA ASP A 142 2.05 -13.29 21.91
C ASP A 142 1.98 -14.24 20.69
N ARG A 143 1.98 -13.67 19.47
CA ARG A 143 1.80 -14.33 18.18
C ARG A 143 0.42 -14.98 18.04
N GLU A 144 -0.55 -14.44 18.76
CA GLU A 144 -1.94 -14.80 18.65
C GLU A 144 -2.64 -13.90 17.64
N ARG A 145 -3.81 -14.36 17.20
CA ARG A 145 -4.67 -13.59 16.31
C ARG A 145 -5.12 -12.33 17.03
N ILE A 146 -5.01 -11.18 16.35
CA ILE A 146 -5.55 -9.91 16.85
C ILE A 146 -7.07 -10.04 16.97
N ALA A 147 -7.61 -9.90 18.18
CA ALA A 147 -9.04 -10.04 18.42
C ALA A 147 -9.85 -8.96 17.67
N ALA A 148 -11.04 -9.33 17.19
CA ALA A 148 -11.96 -8.38 16.57
C ALA A 148 -12.26 -7.19 17.48
N GLY A 149 -12.27 -5.98 16.90
CA GLY A 149 -12.47 -4.71 17.60
C GLY A 149 -11.30 -4.28 18.50
N SER A 150 -10.22 -5.05 18.57
CA SER A 150 -9.02 -4.71 19.35
C SER A 150 -7.97 -4.07 18.46
N ASP A 151 -7.30 -3.04 18.98
CA ASP A 151 -6.25 -2.34 18.24
C ASP A 151 -4.89 -3.00 18.46
N GLN A 152 -4.10 -3.14 17.39
CA GLN A 152 -2.71 -3.57 17.47
C GLN A 152 -1.79 -2.57 16.77
N SER A 153 -0.74 -2.14 17.47
CA SER A 153 0.35 -1.33 16.90
C SER A 153 1.42 -2.23 16.28
N LEU A 154 1.82 -1.93 15.05
CA LEU A 154 2.83 -2.66 14.28
C LEU A 154 3.92 -1.70 13.85
N VAL A 155 5.18 -2.06 14.08
CA VAL A 155 6.33 -1.31 13.55
C VAL A 155 7.03 -2.11 12.48
N VAL A 156 7.21 -1.49 11.33
CA VAL A 156 7.77 -2.14 10.15
C VAL A 156 9.08 -1.44 9.78
N PRO A 157 10.24 -2.07 10.03
CA PRO A 157 11.53 -1.50 9.71
C PRO A 157 11.86 -1.69 8.23
N PHE A 158 12.38 -0.64 7.60
CA PHE A 158 12.88 -0.63 6.24
C PHE A 158 14.30 -0.09 6.21
N LEU A 159 15.12 -0.62 5.31
CA LEU A 159 16.43 -0.05 5.00
C LEU A 159 16.38 0.55 3.61
N VAL A 160 16.44 1.88 3.52
CA VAL A 160 16.26 2.61 2.26
C VAL A 160 17.45 3.54 2.00
N PRO A 161 17.75 3.90 0.74
CA PRO A 161 18.72 4.94 0.44
C PRO A 161 18.32 6.29 1.05
N LYS A 162 19.29 7.08 1.50
CA LYS A 162 19.02 8.42 2.10
C LYS A 162 18.21 9.33 1.17
N ASP A 163 18.44 9.22 -0.14
CA ASP A 163 17.77 10.03 -1.17
C ASP A 163 16.29 9.68 -1.37
N ALA A 164 15.82 8.58 -0.78
CA ALA A 164 14.44 8.13 -0.90
C ALA A 164 13.53 8.64 0.23
N VAL A 165 14.09 8.92 1.41
CA VAL A 165 13.38 9.10 2.70
C VAL A 165 12.24 10.11 2.59
N ASP A 166 12.49 11.30 2.04
CA ASP A 166 11.51 12.40 1.98
C ASP A 166 10.33 12.15 1.01
N SER A 167 10.34 11.03 0.30
CA SER A 167 9.36 10.71 -0.74
C SER A 167 8.70 9.35 -0.58
N LEU A 168 8.93 8.68 0.55
CA LEU A 168 8.40 7.37 0.82
C LEU A 168 6.87 7.37 0.92
N ARG A 169 6.28 6.31 0.37
CA ARG A 169 4.87 5.94 0.49
C ARG A 169 4.84 4.49 0.96
N PHE A 170 3.87 4.16 1.79
CA PHE A 170 3.83 2.86 2.46
C PHE A 170 2.65 2.02 1.97
N GLU A 171 2.95 0.88 1.38
CA GLU A 171 1.97 -0.05 0.86
C GLU A 171 1.69 -1.14 1.90
N VAL A 172 0.41 -1.39 2.18
CA VAL A 172 -0.07 -2.51 2.98
C VAL A 172 -0.90 -3.43 2.10
N ARG A 173 -0.65 -4.73 2.17
CA ARG A 173 -1.41 -5.77 1.46
C ARG A 173 -1.91 -6.82 2.42
N VAL A 174 -3.22 -7.11 2.34
CA VAL A 174 -3.90 -8.12 3.17
C VAL A 174 -4.75 -9.00 2.26
N PRO A 175 -4.72 -10.35 2.42
CA PRO A 175 -5.60 -11.26 1.70
C PRO A 175 -7.07 -10.86 1.83
N THR A 176 -7.84 -11.05 0.75
CA THR A 176 -9.31 -10.92 0.80
C THR A 176 -10.00 -12.26 1.03
N SER A 177 -9.22 -13.35 1.12
CA SER A 177 -9.69 -14.70 1.41
C SER A 177 -8.58 -15.56 1.99
N THR A 178 -8.95 -16.54 2.81
CA THR A 178 -8.05 -17.55 3.38
C THR A 178 -7.84 -18.77 2.47
N LYS A 179 -8.57 -18.84 1.35
CA LYS A 179 -8.42 -19.92 0.36
C LYS A 179 -7.21 -19.64 -0.53
N ALA A 180 -6.37 -20.66 -0.74
CA ALA A 180 -5.17 -20.56 -1.57
C ALA A 180 -5.45 -20.12 -3.03
N ASP A 181 -6.64 -20.43 -3.55
CA ASP A 181 -7.05 -20.18 -4.94
C ASP A 181 -8.07 -19.02 -5.09
N ALA A 182 -8.29 -18.22 -4.05
CA ALA A 182 -9.28 -17.12 -4.05
C ALA A 182 -8.66 -15.76 -4.46
N PRO A 183 -9.51 -14.76 -4.85
CA PRO A 183 -9.03 -13.46 -5.30
C PRO A 183 -8.05 -12.80 -4.33
N LYS A 184 -7.10 -12.13 -4.96
CA LYS A 184 -5.82 -11.66 -4.41
C LYS A 184 -5.93 -10.52 -3.40
N PRO A 185 -4.89 -10.31 -2.57
CA PRO A 185 -4.92 -9.36 -1.47
C PRO A 185 -5.28 -7.97 -1.97
N ALA A 186 -6.17 -7.31 -1.22
CA ALA A 186 -6.40 -5.90 -1.38
C ALA A 186 -5.14 -5.13 -0.93
N ALA A 187 -4.95 -3.94 -1.48
CA ALA A 187 -3.76 -3.15 -1.21
C ALA A 187 -4.14 -1.67 -1.09
N VAL A 188 -3.55 -1.00 -0.11
CA VAL A 188 -3.62 0.45 0.07
C VAL A 188 -2.22 1.03 0.08
N LEU A 189 -2.09 2.28 -0.36
CA LEU A 189 -0.84 3.03 -0.38
C LEU A 189 -1.01 4.33 0.41
N PHE A 190 -0.42 4.36 1.58
CA PHE A 190 -0.38 5.53 2.45
C PHE A 190 0.67 6.53 1.95
N PRO A 191 0.33 7.83 1.92
CA PRO A 191 1.29 8.87 1.58
C PRO A 191 2.32 9.05 2.72
N HIS A 192 3.40 9.77 2.40
CA HIS A 192 4.40 10.18 3.41
C HIS A 192 3.71 10.89 4.59
N PRO A 193 4.05 10.56 5.87
CA PRO A 193 3.41 11.13 7.05
C PRO A 193 3.35 12.67 7.05
N ASP A 194 4.43 13.35 6.68
CA ASP A 194 4.47 14.82 6.63
C ASP A 194 3.49 15.45 5.62
N ARG A 195 3.09 14.71 4.58
CA ARG A 195 2.08 15.21 3.64
C ARG A 195 0.66 15.12 4.19
N GLN A 196 0.43 14.27 5.18
CA GLN A 196 -0.89 14.10 5.79
C GLN A 196 -1.28 15.27 6.70
N VAL A 197 -0.29 15.96 7.29
CA VAL A 197 -0.51 17.12 8.17
C VAL A 197 -1.03 18.31 7.36
N ASN A 198 -0.44 18.55 6.19
CA ASN A 198 -0.78 19.71 5.36
C ASN A 198 -2.21 19.64 4.79
N GLU A 199 -2.73 18.45 4.46
CA GLU A 199 -4.09 18.30 3.94
C GLU A 199 -5.17 18.53 5.02
N LYS A 200 -4.88 18.21 6.30
CA LYS A 200 -5.80 18.47 7.42
C LYS A 200 -5.91 19.96 7.75
N GLU A 201 -4.82 20.72 7.65
CA GLU A 201 -4.84 22.18 7.88
C GLU A 201 -5.56 22.95 6.74
N GLU A 202 -5.36 22.53 5.49
CA GLU A 202 -5.97 23.19 4.34
C GLU A 202 -7.49 22.97 4.26
N THR A 203 -7.99 21.82 4.72
CA THR A 203 -9.44 21.56 4.83
C THR A 203 -10.08 22.27 6.02
N ALA A 204 -9.39 22.38 7.16
CA ALA A 204 -9.87 23.13 8.32
C ALA A 204 -9.99 24.64 8.02
N SER A 205 -9.02 25.22 7.32
CA SER A 205 -9.04 26.66 6.99
C SER A 205 -10.13 27.07 6.01
N ARG A 206 -10.78 26.12 5.33
CA ARG A 206 -11.84 26.38 4.33
C ARG A 206 -13.25 26.35 4.93
N GLY A 207 -13.41 25.87 6.17
CA GLY A 207 -14.71 25.68 6.83
C GLY A 207 -15.27 26.90 7.57
N ASP A 208 -14.45 27.90 7.93
CA ASP A 208 -14.84 28.99 8.84
C ASP A 208 -15.40 30.26 8.16
N GLY A 209 -15.74 30.20 6.87
CA GLY A 209 -16.13 31.37 6.08
C GLY A 209 -17.62 31.57 5.81
N ALA A 210 -18.50 30.68 6.28
CA ALA A 210 -19.90 30.66 5.86
C ALA A 210 -20.88 30.58 7.03
N ASP A 211 -20.90 31.59 7.90
CA ASP A 211 -22.16 32.03 8.54
C ASP A 211 -21.95 33.35 9.29
N ALA A 212 -22.36 34.47 8.68
CA ALA A 212 -22.76 35.70 9.36
C ALA A 212 -23.32 36.71 8.34
N SER A 213 -24.59 36.53 7.95
CA SER A 213 -25.43 37.61 7.42
C SER A 213 -26.90 37.19 7.52
N ASP A 214 -27.53 37.51 8.66
CA ASP A 214 -28.94 37.90 8.74
C ASP A 214 -29.15 38.86 9.91
#